data_AF-A0A7V7ZKZ6-F1
#
_entry.id   AF-A0A7V7ZKZ6-F1
#
_cell.length_a   1.000
_cell.length_b   1.000
_cell.length_c   1.000
_cell.angle_alpha   90.00
_cell.angle_beta   90.00
_cell.angle_gamma   90.00
#
_symmetry.space_group_name_H-M   'P 1'
#
loop_
_entity.id
_entity.type
_entity.pdbx_description
1 polymer ?
#
loop_
_entity_poly.entity_id
_entity_poly.type
_entity_poly.pdbx_seq_one_letter_code
_entity_poly.pdbx_strand_id
1 'polypeptide(L)'
;MALLTLAQIEKEARTAGYHVVASDRLRANRWLLVVRNHLGQLLAVLVQSRSLIGEADVQDLAEVVRLRRYHGGILLIQNAQVSPHAQRTLKEFSAQNLQICASIPAATAVEPPAGVRRSAAATTIVS
;
A
#
# COMPACT_ATOMS: atom_id res chain seq x y z
N MET A 1 9.54 3.52 21.54
CA MET A 1 9.84 2.90 20.22
C MET A 1 10.30 4.00 19.28
N ALA A 2 11.42 3.81 18.58
CA ALA A 2 11.95 4.81 17.64
C ALA A 2 11.05 4.88 16.39
N LEU A 3 10.85 6.09 15.86
CA LEU A 3 10.22 6.29 14.55
C LEU A 3 11.11 5.64 13.48
N LEU A 4 10.52 4.86 12.56
CA LEU A 4 11.33 4.25 11.50
C LEU A 4 11.80 5.33 10.53
N THR A 5 13.08 5.30 10.22
CA THR A 5 13.68 6.09 9.15
C THR A 5 13.22 5.58 7.78
N LEU A 6 13.32 6.42 6.75
CA LEU A 6 13.01 6.02 5.37
C LEU A 6 13.79 4.76 4.94
N ALA A 7 15.07 4.69 5.28
CA ALA A 7 15.91 3.52 4.97
C ALA A 7 15.42 2.23 5.66
N GLN A 8 14.89 2.32 6.88
CA GLN A 8 14.30 1.17 7.57
C GLN A 8 12.99 0.75 6.91
N ILE A 9 12.14 1.70 6.52
CA ILE A 9 10.88 1.43 5.82
C ILE A 9 11.16 0.75 4.47
N GLU A 10 12.14 1.24 3.70
CA GLU A 10 12.54 0.60 2.45
C GLU A 10 13.09 -0.82 2.67
N LYS A 11 13.89 -1.00 3.73
CA LYS A 11 14.40 -2.32 4.09
C LYS A 11 13.26 -3.28 4.42
N GLU A 12 12.29 -2.85 5.23
CA GLU A 12 11.11 -3.64 5.56
C GLU A 12 10.29 -3.99 4.30
N ALA A 13 10.10 -3.04 3.38
CA ALA A 13 9.41 -3.30 2.12
C ALA A 13 10.13 -4.37 1.28
N ARG A 14 11.47 -4.29 1.19
CA ARG A 14 12.26 -5.31 0.48
C ARG A 14 12.18 -6.67 1.17
N THR A 15 12.26 -6.71 2.50
CA THR A 15 12.12 -7.94 3.29
C THR A 15 10.72 -8.56 3.14
N ALA A 16 9.68 -7.74 3.01
CA ALA A 16 8.32 -8.19 2.74
C ALA A 16 8.12 -8.72 1.31
N GLY A 17 9.14 -8.66 0.44
CA GLY A 17 9.11 -9.18 -0.92
C GLY A 17 8.70 -8.16 -1.99
N TYR A 18 8.69 -6.86 -1.67
CA TYR A 18 8.49 -5.82 -2.67
C TYR A 18 9.79 -5.35 -3.29
N HIS A 19 9.70 -4.92 -4.54
CA HIS A 19 10.74 -4.10 -5.16
C HIS A 19 10.40 -2.62 -4.97
N VAL A 20 11.23 -1.87 -4.24
CA VAL A 20 11.07 -0.42 -4.06
C VAL A 20 11.45 0.28 -5.36
N VAL A 21 10.51 1.02 -5.95
CA VAL A 21 10.69 1.74 -7.22
C VAL A 21 11.11 3.19 -6.97
N ALA A 22 10.47 3.85 -6.01
CA ALA A 22 10.76 5.22 -5.64
C ALA A 22 10.40 5.47 -4.17
N SER A 23 11.04 6.46 -3.57
CA SER A 23 10.78 6.90 -2.20
C SER A 23 10.91 8.41 -2.10
N ASP A 24 9.86 9.05 -1.58
CA ASP A 24 9.75 10.49 -1.44
C ASP A 24 9.40 10.88 -0.02
N ARG A 25 10.11 11.87 0.53
CA ARG A 25 9.74 12.49 1.81
C ARG A 25 8.83 13.68 1.53
N LEU A 26 7.54 13.55 1.83
CA LEU A 26 6.55 14.60 1.60
C LEU A 26 6.55 15.64 2.73
N ARG A 27 6.72 15.19 3.97
CA ARG A 27 6.82 16.03 5.18
C ARG A 27 7.78 15.39 6.18
N ALA A 28 8.01 16.05 7.31
CA ALA A 28 8.87 15.53 8.37
C ALA A 28 8.48 14.11 8.83
N ASN A 29 7.17 13.82 8.93
CA ASN A 29 6.59 12.58 9.46
C ASN A 29 5.76 11.81 8.43
N ARG A 30 5.98 12.11 7.13
CA ARG A 30 5.19 11.55 6.04
C ARG A 30 6.06 11.22 4.85
N TRP A 31 6.00 9.98 4.43
CA TRP A 31 6.75 9.46 3.28
C TRP A 31 5.82 8.73 2.33
N LEU A 32 6.13 8.78 1.05
CA LEU A 32 5.49 7.99 0.02
C LEU A 32 6.54 7.06 -0.57
N LEU A 33 6.27 5.76 -0.54
CA LEU A 33 7.04 4.78 -1.28
C LEU A 33 6.19 4.25 -2.41
N VAL A 34 6.79 4.08 -3.58
CA VAL A 34 6.19 3.36 -4.70
C VAL A 34 6.87 2.00 -4.73
N VAL A 35 6.07 0.95 -4.58
CA VAL A 35 6.57 -0.42 -4.53
C VAL A 35 5.92 -1.27 -5.61
N ARG A 36 6.66 -2.28 -6.09
CA ARG A 36 6.17 -3.29 -7.02
C ARG A 36 6.09 -4.63 -6.31
N ASN A 37 4.92 -5.27 -6.36
CA ASN A 37 4.73 -6.62 -5.82
C ASN A 37 5.22 -7.70 -6.81
N HIS A 38 5.18 -8.96 -6.37
CA HIS A 38 5.57 -10.12 -7.18
C HIS A 38 4.71 -10.34 -8.44
N LEU A 39 3.51 -9.74 -8.50
CA LEU A 39 2.63 -9.75 -9.68
C LEU A 39 2.94 -8.61 -10.66
N GLY A 40 3.95 -7.78 -10.38
CA GLY A 40 4.31 -6.61 -11.19
C GLY A 40 3.42 -5.38 -10.97
N GLN A 41 2.48 -5.43 -10.03
CA GLN A 41 1.58 -4.33 -9.74
C GLN A 41 2.30 -3.24 -8.94
N LEU A 42 2.04 -1.99 -9.32
CA LEU A 42 2.53 -0.82 -8.60
C LEU A 42 1.54 -0.43 -7.51
N LEU A 43 2.06 -0.26 -6.29
CA LEU A 43 1.32 0.12 -5.10
C LEU A 43 1.95 1.37 -4.48
N ALA A 44 1.10 2.25 -3.96
CA ALA A 44 1.55 3.35 -3.10
C ALA A 44 1.58 2.88 -1.65
N VAL A 45 2.69 3.13 -0.94
CA VAL A 45 2.78 2.96 0.50
C VAL A 45 2.96 4.33 1.12
N LEU A 46 1.90 4.86 1.72
CA LEU A 46 1.93 6.12 2.43
C LEU A 46 2.23 5.84 3.90
N VAL A 47 3.38 6.31 4.38
CA VAL A 47 3.80 6.11 5.77
C VAL A 47 3.47 7.36 6.57
N GLN A 48 2.74 7.16 7.67
CA GLN A 48 2.29 8.23 8.54
C GLN A 48 2.73 7.98 10.00
N SER A 49 3.59 8.87 10.49
CA SER A 49 4.14 8.81 11.85
C SER A 49 3.53 9.90 12.73
N ARG A 50 2.25 9.73 13.08
CA ARG A 50 1.51 10.62 13.97
C ARG A 50 0.59 9.82 14.88
N SER A 51 0.11 10.42 15.97
CA SER A 51 -0.66 9.70 17.00
C SER A 51 -2.06 9.27 16.57
N LEU A 52 -2.70 9.98 15.63
CA LEU A 52 -4.07 9.70 15.19
C LEU A 52 -4.19 9.76 13.67
N ILE A 53 -4.80 8.73 13.08
CA ILE A 53 -5.09 8.64 11.65
C ILE A 53 -6.55 8.99 11.41
N GLY A 54 -6.76 9.93 10.50
CA GLY A 54 -8.05 10.54 10.17
C GLY A 54 -8.48 10.24 8.74
N GLU A 55 -9.69 10.67 8.40
CA GLU A 55 -10.24 10.54 7.04
C GLU A 55 -9.32 11.15 5.96
N ALA A 56 -8.68 12.29 6.28
CA ALA A 56 -7.80 12.98 5.35
C ALA A 56 -6.59 12.13 4.94
N ASP A 57 -6.03 11.29 5.84
CA ASP A 57 -4.90 10.43 5.45
C ASP A 57 -5.34 9.36 4.45
N VAL A 58 -6.56 8.84 4.61
CA VAL A 58 -7.15 7.84 3.72
C VAL A 58 -7.50 8.47 2.37
N GLN A 59 -8.09 9.67 2.38
CA GLN A 59 -8.40 10.43 1.17
C GLN A 59 -7.14 10.77 0.39
N ASP A 60 -6.09 11.24 1.06
CA ASP A 60 -4.84 11.56 0.39
C ASP A 60 -4.21 10.32 -0.27
N LEU A 61 -4.26 9.16 0.40
CA LEU A 61 -3.79 7.90 -0.20
C LEU A 61 -4.65 7.54 -1.43
N ALA A 62 -5.97 7.65 -1.32
CA ALA A 62 -6.90 7.40 -2.42
C ALA A 62 -6.60 8.33 -3.62
N GLU A 63 -6.34 9.61 -3.36
CA GLU A 63 -5.95 10.56 -4.40
C GLU A 63 -4.63 10.19 -5.06
N VAL A 64 -3.62 9.80 -4.28
CA VAL A 64 -2.32 9.36 -4.84
C VAL A 64 -2.51 8.13 -5.74
N VAL A 65 -3.26 7.12 -5.28
CA VAL A 65 -3.54 5.91 -6.07
C VAL A 65 -4.29 6.26 -7.35
N ARG A 66 -5.32 7.11 -7.27
CA ARG A 66 -6.13 7.53 -8.42
C ARG A 66 -5.33 8.37 -9.42
N LEU A 67 -4.63 9.40 -8.97
CA LEU A 67 -3.91 10.33 -9.84
C LEU A 67 -2.71 9.70 -10.53
N ARG A 68 -2.03 8.77 -9.86
CA ARG A 68 -0.87 8.05 -10.40
C ARG A 68 -1.23 6.71 -11.04
N ARG A 69 -2.52 6.34 -11.03
CA ARG A 69 -3.05 5.07 -11.57
C ARG A 69 -2.33 3.84 -10.99
N TYR A 70 -2.09 3.85 -9.69
CA TYR A 70 -1.60 2.66 -8.99
C TYR A 70 -2.71 1.63 -8.82
N HIS A 71 -2.33 0.37 -8.59
CA HIS A 71 -3.27 -0.74 -8.48
C HIS A 71 -3.91 -0.84 -7.09
N GLY A 72 -3.35 -0.12 -6.11
CA GLY A 72 -3.78 -0.11 -4.73
C GLY A 72 -2.87 0.73 -3.85
N GLY A 73 -3.24 0.82 -2.57
CA GLY A 73 -2.57 1.67 -1.60
C GLY A 73 -2.48 1.03 -0.22
N ILE A 74 -1.39 1.31 0.48
CA ILE A 74 -1.14 0.86 1.85
C ILE A 74 -0.88 2.11 2.69
N LEU A 75 -1.72 2.35 3.68
CA LEU A 75 -1.46 3.36 4.72
C LEU A 75 -0.73 2.67 5.87
N LEU A 76 0.59 2.87 5.94
CA LEU A 76 1.42 2.33 7.01
C LEU A 76 1.44 3.30 8.19
N ILE A 77 0.93 2.86 9.33
CA ILE A 77 0.76 3.69 10.52
C ILE A 77 1.80 3.31 11.58
N GLN A 78 2.50 4.30 12.14
CA GLN A 78 3.51 4.05 13.19
C GLN A 78 3.01 4.54 14.54
N ASN A 79 2.72 3.61 15.45
CA ASN A 79 2.24 3.89 16.81
C ASN A 79 1.00 4.81 16.84
N ALA A 80 0.13 4.69 15.83
CA ALA A 80 -1.04 5.54 15.66
C ALA A 80 -2.33 4.78 15.97
N GLN A 81 -3.32 5.50 16.50
CA GLN A 81 -4.69 5.03 16.56
C GLN A 81 -5.42 5.38 15.25
N VAL A 82 -6.32 4.52 14.80
CA VAL A 82 -7.16 4.78 13.62
C VAL A 82 -8.52 5.26 14.09
N SER A 83 -8.91 6.48 13.69
CA SER A 83 -10.22 7.01 14.03
C SER A 83 -11.36 6.20 13.37
N PRO A 84 -12.56 6.15 13.99
CA PRO A 84 -13.73 5.52 13.37
C PRO A 84 -14.09 6.11 12.00
N HIS A 85 -13.85 7.41 11.81
CA HIS A 85 -14.04 8.10 10.53
C HIS A 85 -13.08 7.57 9.47
N ALA A 86 -11.79 7.43 9.78
CA ALA A 86 -10.82 6.83 8.86
C ALA A 86 -11.22 5.40 8.43
N GLN A 87 -11.74 4.59 9.37
CA GLN A 87 -12.23 3.24 9.04
C GLN A 87 -13.45 3.28 8.12
N ARG A 88 -14.38 4.22 8.33
CA ARG A 88 -15.54 4.41 7.46
C ARG A 88 -15.10 4.83 6.05
N THR A 89 -14.25 5.84 5.95
CA THR A 89 -13.70 6.33 4.69
C THR A 89 -12.94 5.23 3.94
N LEU A 90 -12.18 4.38 4.64
CA LEU A 90 -11.50 3.24 4.02
C LEU A 90 -12.49 2.27 3.34
N LYS A 91 -13.64 2.01 3.97
CA LYS A 91 -14.69 1.16 3.40
C LYS A 91 -15.34 1.79 2.17
N GLU A 92 -15.54 3.10 2.19
CA GLU A 92 -16.06 3.86 1.04
C GLU A 92 -15.12 3.77 -0.18
N PHE A 93 -13.81 3.70 0.05
CA PHE A 93 -12.79 3.53 -0.99
C PHE A 93 -12.40 2.06 -1.27
N SER A 94 -13.23 1.09 -0.89
CA SER A 94 -12.96 -0.35 -1.09
C SER A 94 -12.62 -0.72 -2.54
N ALA A 95 -13.19 -0.02 -3.53
CA ALA A 95 -12.88 -0.23 -4.94
C ALA A 95 -11.43 0.10 -5.34
N GLN A 96 -10.68 0.85 -4.51
CA GLN A 96 -9.30 1.28 -4.79
C GLN A 96 -8.24 0.39 -4.13
N ASN A 97 -8.60 -0.77 -3.57
CA ASN A 97 -7.69 -1.70 -2.90
C ASN A 97 -6.80 -1.01 -1.85
N LEU A 98 -7.43 -0.17 -1.03
CA LEU A 98 -6.75 0.53 0.05
C LEU A 98 -6.77 -0.32 1.31
N GLN A 99 -5.67 -0.32 2.06
CA GLN A 99 -5.58 -0.98 3.36
C GLN A 99 -4.79 -0.13 4.36
N ILE A 100 -5.11 -0.28 5.64
CA ILE A 100 -4.39 0.37 6.74
C ILE A 100 -3.66 -0.72 7.52
N CYS A 101 -2.36 -0.58 7.71
CA CYS A 101 -1.52 -1.59 8.37
C CYS A 101 -0.53 -0.94 9.34
N ALA A 102 -0.25 -1.61 10.46
CA ALA A 102 0.81 -1.19 11.40
C ALA A 102 2.21 -1.69 11.00
N SER A 103 2.26 -2.69 10.10
CA SER A 103 3.47 -3.25 9.52
C SER A 103 3.27 -3.42 8.01
N ILE A 104 4.36 -3.48 7.26
CA ILE A 104 4.28 -3.72 5.81
C ILE A 104 3.81 -5.16 5.58
N PRO A 105 2.64 -5.38 4.92
CA PRO A 105 2.14 -6.72 4.67
C PRO A 105 3.03 -7.43 3.66
N ALA A 106 3.18 -8.75 3.77
CA ALA A 106 3.92 -9.54 2.78
C ALA A 106 3.39 -9.29 1.36
N ALA A 107 4.29 -9.18 0.38
CA ALA A 107 3.92 -8.89 -1.00
C ALA A 107 3.01 -9.96 -1.64
N THR A 108 2.96 -11.16 -1.06
CA THR A 108 2.08 -12.28 -1.43
C THR A 108 0.68 -12.16 -0.84
N ALA A 109 0.51 -11.42 0.26
CA ALA A 109 -0.77 -11.25 0.94
C ALA A 109 -1.59 -10.06 0.41
N VAL A 110 -0.99 -9.21 -0.44
CA VAL A 110 -1.74 -8.15 -1.12
C VAL A 110 -2.50 -8.77 -2.28
N GLU A 111 -3.73 -9.17 -1.99
CA GLU A 111 -4.64 -9.79 -2.95
C GLU A 111 -4.96 -8.81 -4.10
N PRO A 112 -4.96 -9.28 -5.35
CA PRO A 112 -5.45 -8.47 -6.46
C PRO A 112 -6.96 -8.20 -6.31
N PRO A 113 -7.50 -7.11 -6.88
CA PRO A 113 -8.95 -6.94 -6.96
C PRO A 113 -9.57 -8.17 -7.62
N ALA A 114 -10.69 -8.65 -7.06
CA ALA A 114 -11.50 -9.71 -7.63
C ALA A 114 -11.88 -9.36 -9.07
N GLY A 115 -11.13 -9.89 -10.04
CA GLY A 115 -11.25 -9.49 -11.44
C GLY A 115 -10.18 -10.05 -12.37
N VAL A 116 -8.99 -10.40 -11.87
CA VAL A 116 -7.99 -11.10 -12.70
C VAL A 116 -8.19 -12.61 -12.58
N ARG A 117 -9.23 -13.13 -13.25
CA ARG A 117 -9.23 -14.56 -13.61
C ARG A 117 -8.06 -14.76 -14.57
N ARG A 118 -6.96 -15.32 -14.07
CA ARG A 118 -5.97 -15.96 -14.95
C ARG A 118 -6.68 -17.11 -15.65
N SER A 119 -7.14 -16.87 -16.87
CA SER A 119 -7.47 -17.95 -17.80
C SER A 119 -6.17 -18.68 -18.11
N ALA A 120 -5.90 -19.75 -17.37
CA ALA A 120 -4.91 -20.74 -17.75
C ALA A 120 -5.53 -21.58 -18.88
N ALA A 121 -5.55 -21.04 -20.09
CA ALA A 121 -5.71 -21.86 -21.28
C ALA A 121 -4.40 -22.63 -21.48
N ALA A 122 -4.31 -23.81 -20.87
CA ALA A 122 -3.34 -24.82 -21.25
C ALA A 122 -3.75 -25.38 -22.61
N THR A 123 -3.43 -24.65 -23.68
CA THR A 123 -3.36 -25.21 -25.03
C THR A 123 -2.02 -25.93 -25.14
N THR A 124 -2.02 -27.24 -24.84
CA THR A 124 -0.99 -28.14 -25.36
C THR A 124 -1.55 -28.80 -26.60
N ILE A 125 -0.99 -28.40 -27.73
CA ILE A 125 -1.18 -28.97 -29.06
C ILE A 125 -0.44 -30.32 -29.14
N VAL A 126 -1.05 -31.22 -29.89
CA VAL A 126 -0.69 -32.61 -30.23
C VAL A 126 0.70 -32.77 -30.84
N SER A 127 1.35 -33.90 -30.58
CA SER A 127 2.06 -34.73 -31.58
C SER A 127 2.01 -36.19 -31.16
#